data_AF-A0A7W9YAX2-F1
#
_entry.id   AF-A0A7W9YAX2-F1
#
_cell.length_a   1.000
_cell.length_b   1.000
_cell.length_c   1.000
_cell.angle_alpha   90.00
_cell.angle_beta   90.00
_cell.angle_gamma   90.00
#
_symmetry.space_group_name_H-M   'P 1'
#
loop_
_entity.id
_entity.type
_entity.pdbx_description
1 polymer ?
#
loop_
_entity_poly.entity_id
_entity_poly.type
_entity_poly.pdbx_seq_one_letter_code
_entity_poly.pdbx_strand_id
1 'polypeptide(L)' 'MRQKTRPQTSAAEKTIKDIRRATRKQHSAEDKIRIVLEGLRCEDSIAAICRRKGIPESLYDS' A
#
# COMPACT_ATOMS: atom_id res chain seq x y z
N MET A 1 28.23 -21.15 29.60
CA MET A 1 28.00 -21.38 28.15
C MET A 1 27.16 -20.23 27.60
N ARG A 2 27.69 -19.47 26.64
CA ARG A 2 27.05 -18.25 26.11
C ARG A 2 26.04 -18.66 25.02
N GLN A 3 24.75 -18.55 25.32
CA GLN A 3 23.68 -18.86 24.38
C GLN A 3 23.76 -17.87 23.21
N LYS A 4 24.12 -18.36 22.01
CA LYS A 4 24.03 -17.59 20.77
C LYS A 4 22.55 -17.52 20.39
N THR A 5 21.94 -16.36 20.56
CA THR A 5 20.69 -15.97 19.87
C THR A 5 20.96 -16.00 18.36
N ARG A 6 20.65 -17.13 17.74
CA ARG A 6 20.67 -17.33 16.28
C ARG A 6 19.45 -16.59 15.65
N PRO A 7 19.50 -16.27 14.36
CA PRO A 7 19.00 -15.02 13.78
C PRO A 7 17.47 -15.01 13.61
N GLN A 8 16.72 -14.75 14.67
CA GLN A 8 15.28 -14.55 14.57
C GLN A 8 14.92 -13.22 13.88
N THR A 9 15.82 -12.23 13.91
CA THR A 9 15.63 -10.94 13.25
C THR A 9 15.55 -11.06 11.73
N SER A 10 16.38 -11.92 11.11
CA SER A 10 16.41 -12.06 9.65
C SER A 10 15.17 -12.76 9.08
N ALA A 11 14.60 -13.72 9.83
CA ALA A 11 13.36 -14.38 9.44
C ALA A 11 12.18 -13.40 9.49
N ALA A 12 12.07 -12.63 10.58
CA ALA A 12 11.02 -11.61 10.72
C ALA A 12 11.13 -10.50 9.67
N GLU A 13 12.33 -9.99 9.41
CA GLU A 13 12.59 -8.99 8.37
C GLU A 13 12.22 -9.49 6.97
N LYS A 14 12.52 -10.77 6.68
CA LYS A 14 12.16 -11.40 5.41
C LYS A 14 10.64 -11.52 5.27
N THR A 15 9.95 -11.96 6.31
CA THR A 15 8.49 -12.02 6.35
C THR A 15 7.86 -10.64 6.15
N ILE A 16 8.37 -9.59 6.81
CA ILE A 16 7.89 -8.21 6.63
C ILE A 16 8.11 -7.75 5.18
N LYS A 17 9.27 -8.05 4.58
CA LYS A 17 9.58 -7.70 3.19
C LYS A 17 8.66 -8.41 2.21
N ASP A 18 8.35 -9.68 2.46
CA ASP A 18 7.44 -10.49 1.65
C ASP A 18 5.99 -10.01 1.76
N ILE A 19 5.53 -9.66 2.97
CA ILE A 19 4.23 -9.02 3.17
C ILE A 19 4.16 -7.71 2.39
N ARG A 20 5.15 -6.81 2.54
CA ARG A 20 5.20 -5.53 1.82
C ARG A 20 5.27 -5.69 0.30
N ARG A 21 5.85 -6.79 -0.19
CA ARG A 21 5.88 -7.11 -1.62
C ARG A 21 4.54 -7.64 -2.10
N ALA A 22 3.91 -8.54 -1.33
CA ALA A 22 2.61 -9.10 -1.65
C ALA A 22 1.48 -8.05 -1.57
N THR A 23 1.57 -7.11 -0.62
CA THR A 23 0.62 -6.00 -0.48
C THR A 23 0.95 -4.80 -1.36
N ARG A 24 2.04 -4.84 -2.15
CA ARG A 24 2.36 -3.83 -3.16
C ARG A 24 1.37 -3.96 -4.31
N LYS A 25 0.15 -3.46 -4.10
CA LYS A 25 -0.93 -3.47 -5.07
C LYS A 25 -0.53 -2.55 -6.22
N GLN A 26 -0.19 -3.12 -7.37
CA GLN A 26 -0.05 -2.36 -8.60
C GLN A 26 -1.45 -2.03 -9.10
N HIS A 27 -1.85 -0.78 -8.92
CA HIS A 27 -3.04 -0.27 -9.59
C HIS A 27 -2.71 -0.08 -11.06
N SER A 28 -3.52 -0.69 -11.93
CA SER A 28 -3.42 -0.47 -13.37
C SER A 28 -3.66 1.01 -13.69
N ALA A 29 -3.21 1.45 -14.86
CA ALA A 29 -3.53 2.79 -15.34
C ALA A 29 -5.05 3.03 -15.39
N GLU A 30 -5.82 2.00 -15.73
CA GLU A 30 -7.28 2.03 -15.74
C GLU A 30 -7.88 2.26 -14.34
N ASP A 31 -7.36 1.58 -13.31
CA ASP A 31 -7.81 1.77 -11.94
C ASP A 31 -7.52 3.20 -11.45
N LYS A 32 -6.34 3.73 -11.78
CA LYS A 32 -5.99 5.12 -11.47
C LYS A 32 -6.93 6.10 -12.15
N ILE A 33 -7.19 5.94 -13.46
CA ILE A 33 -8.11 6.79 -14.22
C ILE A 33 -9.53 6.73 -13.63
N ARG A 34 -10.03 5.55 -13.25
CA ARG A 34 -11.36 5.39 -12.65
C ARG A 34 -11.52 6.17 -11.35
N ILE A 35 -10.49 6.19 -10.51
CA ILE A 35 -10.51 6.92 -9.24
C ILE A 35 -10.48 8.44 -9.50
N VAL A 36 -9.71 8.90 -10.49
CA VAL A 36 -9.60 10.34 -10.83
C VAL A 36 -10.96 10.84 -11.32
N LEU A 37 -11.60 10.07 -12.20
CA LEU A 37 -12.93 10.38 -12.70
C LEU A 37 -13.99 10.40 -11.59
N GLU A 38 -13.87 9.55 -10.58
CA GLU A 38 -14.76 9.55 -9.42
C GLU A 38 -14.55 10.79 -8.53
N GLY A 39 -13.29 11.21 -8.33
CA GLY A 39 -12.95 12.42 -7.58
C GLY A 39 -13.36 13.72 -8.29
N LEU A 40 -13.26 13.77 -9.62
CA LEU A 40 -13.67 14.93 -10.43
C LEU A 40 -15.20 15.11 -10.46
N ARG A 41 -15.98 14.07 -10.20
CA ARG A 41 -17.45 14.12 -10.12
C ARG A 41 -17.97 14.76 -8.82
N CYS A 42 -17.07 15.15 -7.90
CA CYS A 42 -17.35 15.97 -6.72
C CYS A 42 -18.35 15.36 -5.70
N GLU A 43 -18.53 14.04 -5.70
CA GLU A 43 -19.38 13.36 -4.71
C GLU A 43 -18.62 12.97 -3.42
N ASP A 44 -17.29 12.88 -3.46
CA ASP A 44 -16.43 12.57 -2.31
C ASP A 44 -15.04 13.21 -2.49
N SER A 45 -14.42 13.68 -1.39
CA SER A 45 -13.02 14.12 -1.40
C SER A 45 -12.09 12.98 -1.84
N ILE A 46 -10.99 13.29 -2.53
CA ILE A 46 -9.96 12.31 -2.93
C ILE A 46 -9.53 11.45 -1.73
N ALA A 47 -9.39 12.05 -0.54
CA ALA A 47 -9.13 11.35 0.72
C ALA A 47 -10.18 10.27 1.05
N ALA A 48 -11.47 10.56 0.86
CA ALA A 48 -12.56 9.64 1.13
C ALA A 48 -12.58 8.47 0.13
N ILE A 49 -12.29 8.75 -1.14
CA ILE A 49 -12.19 7.74 -2.19
C ILE A 49 -10.96 6.83 -1.95
N CYS A 50 -9.82 7.41 -1.59
CA CYS A 50 -8.59 6.69 -1.21
C CYS A 50 -8.82 5.76 -0.02
N ARG A 51 -9.53 6.20 1.02
CA ARG A 51 -9.91 5.35 2.17
C ARG A 51 -10.82 4.20 1.76
N ARG A 52 -11.84 4.47 0.94
CA ARG A 52 -12.81 3.45 0.49
C ARG A 52 -12.17 2.38 -0.39
N LYS A 53 -11.17 2.75 -1.20
CA LYS A 53 -10.47 1.85 -2.13
C LYS A 53 -9.18 1.25 -1.57
N GLY A 54 -8.75 1.66 -0.38
CA GLY A 54 -7.54 1.18 0.28
C GLY A 54 -6.24 1.64 -0.41
N ILE A 55 -6.23 2.87 -0.93
CA ILE A 55 -5.12 3.44 -1.70
C ILE A 55 -4.53 4.60 -0.91
N PRO A 56 -3.18 4.68 -0.76
CA PRO A 56 -2.56 5.81 -0.08
C PRO A 56 -2.76 7.10 -0.89
N GLU A 57 -3.11 8.18 -0.21
CA GLU A 57 -3.39 9.49 -0.82
C GLU A 57 -2.17 10.09 -1.55
N SER A 58 -0.96 9.74 -1.12
CA SER A 58 0.30 10.13 -1.78
C SER A 58 0.44 9.65 -3.22
N LEU A 59 -0.43 8.75 -3.71
CA LEU A 59 -0.45 8.31 -5.10
C LEU A 59 -1.17 9.29 -6.05
N TYR A 60 -1.82 10.32 -5.50
CA TYR A 60 -2.53 11.36 -6.23
C TYR A 60 -1.72 12.65 -6.44
N ASP A 61 -0.77 12.96 -5.55
CA ASP A 61 0.04 14.18 -5.58
C ASP A 61 1.37 14.02 -6.36
N SER A 62 1.40 13.23 -7.43
CA SER A 62 2.61 13.02 -8.26
C SER A 62 2.33 13.01 -9.76
#